data_AF-A0A9W5W638-F1
#
_entry.id   AF-A0A9W5W638-F1
#
_cell.length_a   1.000
_cell.length_b   1.000
_cell.length_c   1.000
_cell.angle_alpha   90.00
_cell.angle_beta   90.00
_cell.angle_gamma   90.00
#
_symmetry.space_group_name_H-M   'P 1'
#
loop_
_entity.id
_entity.type
_entity.pdbx_description
1 polymer ?
#
loop_
_entity_poly.entity_id
_entity_poly.type
_entity_poly.pdbx_seq_one_letter_code
_entity_poly.pdbx_strand_id
1 'polypeptide(L)'
;MYIEGYLSKKIIRRWLDNYESLVVGDRPADALPSNSGPKNYDGVSGGRLNKIMLDDAIKHLSRLERACLTCKWIRQLRLAKALQLLGITKAEYTKGCDAAVDSIYAHLNGERAGIKRLMQAITSQ
;
A
#
# COMPACT_ATOMS: atom_id res chain seq x y z
N MET A 1 -7.22 18.99 6.04
CA MET A 1 -6.29 19.47 5.00
C MET A 1 -5.84 18.28 4.15
N TYR A 2 -6.07 18.34 2.84
CA TYR A 2 -5.68 17.32 1.86
C TYR A 2 -4.35 17.74 1.24
N ILE A 3 -3.35 16.85 1.26
CA ILE A 3 -2.10 17.05 0.53
C ILE A 3 -2.19 16.16 -0.70
N GLU A 4 -2.18 16.79 -1.86
CA GLU A 4 -2.28 16.09 -3.14
C GLU A 4 -1.12 15.09 -3.29
N GLY A 5 -1.47 13.83 -3.59
CA GLY A 5 -0.50 12.73 -3.69
C GLY A 5 -0.03 12.11 -2.37
N TYR A 6 -0.58 12.50 -1.21
CA TYR A 6 -0.29 11.82 0.06
C TYR A 6 -1.17 10.57 0.24
N LEU A 7 -0.55 9.43 0.53
CA LEU A 7 -1.23 8.15 0.75
C LEU A 7 -1.17 7.75 2.22
N SER A 8 -2.34 7.50 2.81
CA SER A 8 -2.42 6.94 4.16
C SER A 8 -2.09 5.45 4.18
N LYS A 9 -1.57 4.94 5.32
CA LYS A 9 -1.39 3.49 5.54
C LYS A 9 -2.68 2.68 5.33
N LYS A 10 -3.85 3.28 5.61
CA LYS A 10 -5.17 2.65 5.37
C LYS A 10 -5.43 2.44 3.89
N ILE A 11 -5.08 3.42 3.04
CA ILE A 11 -5.20 3.29 1.58
C ILE A 11 -4.24 2.21 1.06
N ILE A 12 -3.00 2.19 1.55
CA ILE A 12 -2.00 1.17 1.17
C ILE A 12 -2.49 -0.23 1.54
N ARG A 13 -3.02 -0.42 2.76
CA ARG A 13 -3.63 -1.70 3.17
C ARG A 13 -4.78 -2.08 2.25
N ARG A 14 -5.67 -1.14 1.92
CA ARG A 14 -6.76 -1.38 0.96
C ARG A 14 -6.24 -1.77 -0.42
N TRP A 15 -5.18 -1.14 -0.92
CA TRP A 15 -4.57 -1.53 -2.20
C TRP A 15 -4.00 -2.93 -2.14
N LEU A 16 -3.33 -3.31 -1.05
CA LEU A 16 -2.82 -4.66 -0.84
C LEU A 16 -3.96 -5.70 -0.71
N ASP A 17 -5.03 -5.37 0.00
CA ASP A 17 -6.21 -6.25 0.15
C ASP A 17 -6.94 -6.46 -1.19
N ASN A 18 -6.75 -5.57 -2.16
CA ASN A 18 -7.34 -5.64 -3.50
C ASN A 18 -6.27 -5.78 -4.60
N TYR A 19 -5.10 -6.33 -4.28
CA TYR A 19 -3.90 -6.31 -5.13
C TYR A 19 -4.15 -6.87 -6.54
N GLU A 20 -4.92 -7.96 -6.66
CA GLU A 20 -5.27 -8.58 -7.93
C GLU A 20 -6.25 -7.72 -8.75
N SER A 21 -7.26 -7.14 -8.09
CA SER A 21 -8.29 -6.32 -8.73
C SER A 21 -7.76 -5.00 -9.31
N LEU A 22 -6.63 -4.50 -8.80
CA LEU A 22 -5.98 -3.30 -9.32
C LEU A 22 -5.51 -3.45 -10.78
N VAL A 23 -5.27 -4.67 -11.27
CA VAL A 23 -4.84 -4.96 -12.66
C VAL A 23 -5.98 -4.75 -13.66
N VAL A 24 -7.20 -5.08 -13.25
CA VAL A 24 -8.41 -5.02 -14.09
C VAL A 24 -8.82 -3.56 -14.35
N GLY A 25 -8.31 -2.60 -13.56
CA GLY A 25 -8.77 -1.22 -13.60
C GLY A 25 -10.18 -1.06 -13.01
N ASP A 26 -10.75 -2.13 -12.48
CA ASP A 26 -12.02 -2.12 -11.79
C ASP A 26 -11.86 -1.41 -10.45
N ARG A 27 -12.82 -0.54 -10.16
CA ARG A 27 -12.93 0.05 -8.83
C ARG A 27 -13.19 -1.11 -7.85
N PRO A 28 -12.45 -1.22 -6.73
CA PRO A 28 -12.83 -2.16 -5.68
C PRO A 28 -14.29 -1.88 -5.29
N ALA A 29 -15.09 -2.92 -5.08
CA ALA A 29 -16.54 -2.83 -4.87
C ALA A 29 -16.95 -1.86 -3.74
N ASP A 30 -16.02 -1.55 -2.82
CA ASP A 30 -16.16 -0.64 -1.68
C ASP A 30 -15.49 0.75 -1.86
N ALA A 31 -15.36 1.22 -3.11
CA ALA A 31 -14.84 2.55 -3.38
C ALA A 31 -15.83 3.64 -2.91
N LEU A 32 -15.54 4.30 -1.79
CA LEU A 32 -16.07 5.65 -1.49
C LEU A 32 -15.84 6.55 -2.73
N PRO A 33 -16.76 7.48 -3.03
CA PRO A 33 -16.62 8.38 -4.17
C PRO A 33 -15.40 9.27 -3.95
N SER A 34 -14.25 8.84 -4.46
CA SER A 34 -13.08 9.70 -4.56
C SER A 34 -13.35 10.64 -5.72
N ASN A 35 -13.33 11.94 -5.40
CA ASN A 35 -13.67 13.04 -6.27
C ASN A 35 -13.21 12.80 -7.72
N SER A 36 -14.18 12.74 -8.60
CA SER A 36 -14.05 12.75 -10.05
C SER A 36 -13.40 14.06 -10.50
N GLY A 37 -12.07 14.08 -10.49
CA GLY A 37 -11.31 14.94 -11.41
C GLY A 37 -11.52 14.47 -12.86
N PRO A 38 -11.19 15.31 -13.85
CA PRO A 38 -11.45 15.01 -15.27
C PRO A 38 -10.89 13.64 -15.64
N LYS A 39 -11.69 12.83 -16.35
CA LYS A 39 -11.26 11.51 -16.84
C LYS A 39 -9.96 11.70 -17.65
N ASN A 40 -8.88 11.06 -17.21
CA ASN A 40 -7.62 11.07 -17.96
C ASN A 40 -7.86 10.54 -19.39
N TYR A 41 -7.50 11.36 -20.37
CA TYR A 41 -7.69 11.16 -21.81
C TYR A 41 -6.79 10.06 -22.40
N ASP A 42 -6.02 9.35 -21.55
CA ASP A 42 -4.85 8.55 -21.94
C ASP A 42 -5.00 7.03 -21.67
N GLY A 43 -6.22 6.54 -21.47
CA GLY A 43 -6.50 5.09 -21.36
C GLY A 43 -5.91 4.35 -20.13
N VAL A 44 -5.13 5.02 -19.28
CA VAL A 44 -4.60 4.49 -18.02
C VAL A 44 -5.62 4.73 -16.90
N SER A 45 -6.32 3.67 -16.48
CA SER A 45 -7.23 3.74 -15.32
C SER A 45 -6.43 3.99 -14.03
N GLY A 46 -7.02 4.76 -13.09
CA GLY A 46 -6.35 5.06 -11.80
C GLY A 46 -5.95 3.82 -11.00
N GLY A 47 -6.65 2.70 -11.18
CA GLY A 47 -6.28 1.40 -10.58
C GLY A 47 -4.94 0.86 -11.11
N ARG A 48 -4.68 0.98 -12.41
CA ARG A 48 -3.41 0.55 -13.02
C ARG A 48 -2.23 1.39 -12.53
N LEU A 49 -2.40 2.70 -12.39
CA LEU A 49 -1.37 3.57 -11.82
C LEU A 49 -1.06 3.18 -10.36
N ASN A 50 -2.09 2.94 -9.54
CA ASN A 50 -1.92 2.48 -8.17
C ASN A 50 -1.16 1.14 -8.11
N LYS A 51 -1.44 0.22 -9.04
CA LYS A 51 -0.74 -1.07 -9.14
C LYS A 51 0.73 -0.89 -9.47
N ILE A 52 1.04 -0.04 -10.46
CA ILE A 52 2.43 0.26 -10.86
C ILE A 52 3.22 0.85 -9.69
N MET A 53 2.64 1.83 -8.99
CA MET A 53 3.27 2.44 -7.81
C MET A 53 3.49 1.41 -6.70
N LEU A 54 2.50 0.55 -6.45
CA LEU A 54 2.60 -0.50 -5.43
C LEU A 54 3.65 -1.55 -5.78
N ASP A 55 3.72 -1.97 -7.05
CA ASP A 55 4.72 -2.94 -7.53
C ASP A 55 6.13 -2.38 -7.44
N ASP A 56 6.32 -1.10 -7.75
CA ASP A 56 7.58 -0.41 -7.54
C ASP A 56 7.97 -0.37 -6.05
N ALA A 57 7.04 0.00 -5.17
CA ALA A 57 7.30 0.01 -3.74
C ALA A 57 7.66 -1.38 -3.19
N ILE A 58 6.98 -2.44 -3.66
CA ILE A 58 7.28 -3.82 -3.27
C ILE A 58 8.71 -4.20 -3.68
N LYS A 59 9.26 -3.66 -4.77
CA LYS A 59 10.65 -3.90 -5.19
C LYS A 59 11.69 -3.35 -4.23
N HIS A 60 11.34 -2.41 -3.36
CA HIS A 60 12.25 -1.81 -2.39
C HIS A 60 12.17 -2.45 -1.00
N LEU A 61 11.25 -3.39 -0.80
CA LEU A 61 11.13 -4.13 0.46
C LEU A 61 12.32 -5.07 0.69
N SER A 62 12.74 -5.18 1.96
CA SER A 62 13.68 -6.21 2.39
C SER A 62 13.13 -7.61 2.10
N ARG A 63 14.03 -8.60 2.11
CA ARG A 63 13.67 -9.99 1.80
C ARG A 63 12.56 -10.52 2.71
N LEU A 64 12.62 -10.23 4.01
CA LEU A 64 11.64 -10.70 4.99
C LEU A 64 10.28 -10.02 4.81
N GLU A 65 10.26 -8.69 4.66
CA GLU A 65 9.04 -7.92 4.42
C GLU A 65 8.34 -8.37 3.15
N ARG A 66 9.08 -8.52 2.05
CA ARG A 66 8.53 -9.00 0.78
C ARG A 66 7.98 -10.41 0.89
N ALA A 67 8.66 -11.29 1.62
CA ALA A 67 8.20 -12.66 1.82
C ALA A 67 6.90 -12.70 2.62
N CYS A 68 6.81 -11.93 3.71
CA CYS A 68 5.59 -11.78 4.50
C CYS A 68 4.44 -11.18 3.67
N LEU A 69 4.73 -10.11 2.93
CA LEU A 69 3.75 -9.45 2.05
C LEU A 69 3.22 -10.38 0.97
N THR A 70 4.13 -11.12 0.31
CA THR A 70 3.78 -12.09 -0.73
C THR A 70 2.87 -13.18 -0.16
N CYS A 71 3.20 -13.73 1.01
CA CYS A 71 2.38 -14.76 1.64
C CYS A 71 0.98 -14.24 1.97
N LYS A 72 0.86 -13.01 2.48
CA LYS A 72 -0.41 -12.47 2.97
C LYS A 72 -1.33 -11.95 1.86
N TRP A 73 -0.82 -11.13 0.95
CA TRP A 73 -1.67 -10.37 0.02
C TRP A 73 -1.60 -10.87 -1.41
N ILE A 74 -0.44 -11.38 -1.85
CA ILE A 74 -0.27 -11.84 -3.25
C ILE A 74 -0.74 -13.29 -3.39
N ARG A 75 -0.27 -14.18 -2.51
CA ARG A 75 -0.61 -15.61 -2.53
C ARG A 75 -1.73 -16.01 -1.58
N GLN A 76 -2.12 -15.09 -0.68
CA GLN A 76 -3.20 -15.28 0.29
C GLN A 76 -3.13 -16.63 1.04
N LEU A 77 -1.92 -17.00 1.48
CA LEU A 77 -1.69 -18.25 2.18
C LEU A 77 -2.33 -18.23 3.57
N ARG A 78 -2.81 -19.40 4.01
CA ARG A 78 -3.22 -19.60 5.41
C ARG A 78 -2.04 -19.34 6.33
N LEU A 79 -2.29 -18.70 7.47
CA LEU A 79 -1.23 -18.30 8.43
C LEU A 79 -0.30 -19.47 8.78
N ALA A 80 -0.84 -20.64 9.15
CA ALA A 80 -0.03 -21.80 9.50
C ALA A 80 0.96 -22.20 8.38
N LYS A 81 0.52 -22.12 7.12
CA LYS A 81 1.37 -22.42 5.96
C LYS A 81 2.42 -21.35 5.74
N ALA A 82 2.07 -20.08 5.90
CA ALA A 82 3.02 -18.97 5.80
C ALA A 82 4.12 -19.07 6.87
N LEU A 83 3.77 -19.35 8.12
CA LEU A 83 4.73 -19.54 9.21
C LEU A 83 5.67 -20.73 8.93
N GLN A 84 5.12 -21.86 8.48
CA GLN A 84 5.92 -23.02 8.11
C GLN A 84 6.90 -22.73 6.96
N LEU A 85 6.45 -22.03 5.91
CA LEU A 85 7.28 -21.70 4.76
C LEU A 85 8.39 -20.71 5.09
N LEU A 86 8.09 -19.74 5.95
CA LEU A 86 9.03 -18.68 6.32
C LEU A 86 9.95 -19.09 7.48
N GLY A 87 9.58 -20.12 8.25
CA GLY A 87 10.35 -20.56 9.41
C GLY A 87 10.38 -19.53 10.54
N ILE A 88 9.34 -18.70 10.66
CA ILE A 88 9.25 -17.62 11.66
C ILE A 88 8.03 -17.78 12.55
N THR A 89 8.06 -17.12 13.70
CA THR A 89 6.94 -17.07 14.64
C THR A 89 5.81 -16.20 14.11
N LYS A 90 4.61 -16.37 14.69
CA LYS A 90 3.46 -15.50 14.42
C LYS A 90 3.78 -14.03 14.70
N ALA A 91 4.51 -13.75 15.78
CA ALA A 91 4.87 -12.39 16.16
C ALA A 91 5.79 -11.74 15.11
N GLU A 92 6.79 -12.47 14.63
CA GLU A 92 7.69 -12.00 13.56
C GLU A 92 6.94 -11.80 12.24
N TYR A 93 6.01 -12.71 11.91
CA TYR A 93 5.20 -12.58 10.70
C TYR A 93 4.29 -11.34 10.74
N THR A 94 3.63 -11.09 11.87
CA THR A 94 2.81 -9.89 12.06
C THR A 94 3.68 -8.63 11.96
N LYS A 95 4.82 -8.60 12.66
CA LYS A 95 5.78 -7.49 12.59
C LYS A 95 6.29 -7.26 11.16
N GLY A 96 6.61 -8.33 10.41
CA GLY A 96 7.06 -8.26 9.02
C GLY A 96 5.98 -7.73 8.07
N CYS A 97 4.71 -8.09 8.30
CA CYS A 97 3.59 -7.54 7.53
C CYS A 97 3.38 -6.04 7.81
N ASP A 98 3.46 -5.62 9.07
CA ASP A 98 3.31 -4.21 9.44
C ASP A 98 4.51 -3.38 8.95
N ALA A 99 5.73 -3.91 9.08
CA ALA A 99 6.94 -3.30 8.52
C ALA A 99 6.84 -3.13 7.01
N ALA A 100 6.34 -4.14 6.27
CA ALA A 100 6.15 -4.02 4.83
C ALA A 100 5.20 -2.86 4.46
N VAL A 101 4.09 -2.69 5.19
CA VAL A 101 3.16 -1.55 4.98
C VAL A 101 3.85 -0.23 5.29
N ASP A 102 4.66 -0.19 6.35
CA ASP A 102 5.38 1.01 6.77
C ASP A 102 6.47 1.42 5.78
N SER A 103 7.21 0.46 5.25
CA SER A 103 8.22 0.65 4.21
C SER A 103 7.60 1.10 2.89
N ILE A 104 6.46 0.52 2.46
CA ILE A 104 5.70 1.00 1.31
C ILE A 104 5.20 2.44 1.55
N TYR A 105 4.68 2.72 2.75
CA TYR A 105 4.22 4.06 3.12
C TYR A 105 5.34 5.09 3.06
N ALA A 106 6.54 4.74 3.53
CA ALA A 106 7.71 5.60 3.48
C ALA A 106 8.16 5.84 2.03
N HIS A 107 8.23 4.77 1.21
CA HIS A 107 8.63 4.85 -0.19
C HIS A 107 7.68 5.73 -1.02
N LEU A 108 6.38 5.49 -0.93
CA LEU A 108 5.39 6.18 -1.76
C LEU A 108 5.20 7.65 -1.38
N ASN A 109 5.38 7.99 -0.11
CA ASN A 109 5.22 9.37 0.34
C ASN A 109 6.54 10.17 0.33
N GLY A 110 7.70 9.50 0.37
CA GLY A 110 9.01 10.14 0.44
C GLY A 110 9.08 11.26 1.51
N GLU A 111 9.69 12.39 1.15
CA GLU A 111 9.79 13.60 1.97
C GLU A 111 8.44 14.29 2.26
N ARG A 112 7.38 13.96 1.51
CA ARG A 112 6.04 14.57 1.66
C ARG A 112 5.38 14.19 2.99
N ALA A 113 5.78 13.06 3.59
CA ALA A 113 5.40 12.70 4.95
C ALA A 113 5.96 13.69 5.99
N GLY A 114 7.17 14.22 5.75
CA GLY A 114 7.78 15.29 6.56
C GLY A 114 7.07 16.62 6.37
N ILE A 115 6.78 17.01 5.13
CA ILE A 115 6.02 18.23 4.81
C ILE A 115 4.62 18.21 5.44
N LYS A 116 3.93 17.06 5.45
CA LYS A 116 2.65 16.92 6.14
C LYS A 116 2.75 17.18 7.64
N ARG A 117 3.77 16.61 8.30
CA ARG A 117 3.99 16.82 9.74
C ARG A 117 4.29 18.29 10.05
N LEU A 118 5.12 18.93 9.24
CA LEU A 118 5.45 20.35 9.37
C LEU A 118 4.22 21.24 9.18
N MET A 119 3.43 21.00 8.11
CA MET A 119 2.19 21.73 7.86
C MET A 119 1.18 21.55 8.99
N GLN A 120 1.01 20.32 9.50
CA GLN A 120 0.14 20.07 10.65
C GLN A 120 0.58 20.83 11.90
N ALA A 121 1.88 20.93 12.16
CA ALA A 121 2.40 21.71 13.29
C ALA A 121 2.13 23.22 13.15
N ILE A 122 2.19 23.75 11.92
CA ILE A 122 1.94 25.17 11.63
C ILE A 122 0.45 25.52 11.73
N THR A 123 -0.46 24.66 11.24
CA THR A 123 -1.92 24.91 11.27
C THR A 123 -2.57 24.58 12.61
N SER A 124 -1.83 24.02 13.57
CA SER A 124 -2.32 23.74 14.94
C SER A 124 -1.99 24.86 15.94
N GLN A 125 -1.47 25.99 15.45
CA GLN A 125 -1.36 27.26 16.18
C GLN A 125 -2.56 28.15 15.83
#